data_AF-A0A6S7HUN3-F1
#
_entry.id   AF-A0A6S7HUN3-F1
#
_cell.length_a   1.000
_cell.length_b   1.000
_cell.length_c   1.000
_cell.angle_alpha   90.00
_cell.angle_beta   90.00
_cell.angle_gamma   90.00
#
_symmetry.space_group_name_H-M   'P 1'
#
loop_
_entity.id
_entity.type
_entity.pdbx_description
1 polymer ?
#
loop_
_entity_poly.entity_id
_entity_poly.type
_entity_poly.pdbx_seq_one_letter_code
_entity_poly.pdbx_strand_id
1 'polypeptide(L)'
;MDEGDTVHIIFKVVQQDNRTKYDTYKRENISIFDKEELSKPVDANSFRLGYIVGKNQRLTISNSSNLDEVYSLSKDGWIVLWAEPITKKKGKGSTSRVTKRTCSRAFPDDCSDQATETHSVPTSGSLEGVEHSNQHGKKLRIRSGIIQQLKDLKELEETGVLTAEQFKEQKETLLKEMSNL
;
A
#
# COMPACT_ATOMS: atom_id res chain seq x y z
N MET A 1 -9.81 -18.55 -6.90
CA MET A 1 -8.63 -17.84 -7.43
C MET A 1 -7.50 -18.27 -6.55
N ASP A 2 -6.61 -19.11 -7.06
CA ASP A 2 -5.39 -19.44 -6.34
C ASP A 2 -4.63 -18.13 -6.14
N GLU A 3 -4.30 -17.78 -4.89
CA GLU A 3 -3.38 -16.70 -4.54
C GLU A 3 -1.97 -17.12 -4.98
N GLY A 4 -1.77 -17.26 -6.30
CA GLY A 4 -0.48 -17.54 -6.89
C GLY A 4 0.43 -16.32 -6.70
N ASP A 5 1.63 -16.60 -6.18
CA ASP A 5 2.87 -15.82 -6.24
C ASP A 5 2.72 -14.30 -6.43
N THR A 6 1.87 -13.68 -5.60
CA THR A 6 1.71 -12.23 -5.62
C THR A 6 2.76 -11.63 -4.70
N VAL A 7 3.68 -10.86 -5.28
CA VAL A 7 4.71 -10.18 -4.50
C VAL A 7 4.19 -8.79 -4.11
N HIS A 8 4.19 -8.50 -2.82
CA HIS A 8 3.88 -7.16 -2.31
C HIS A 8 5.17 -6.36 -2.17
N ILE A 9 5.21 -5.20 -2.83
CA ILE A 9 6.36 -4.29 -2.78
C ILE A 9 5.92 -3.02 -2.04
N ILE A 10 6.58 -2.76 -0.91
CA ILE A 10 6.28 -1.61 -0.06
C ILE A 10 7.40 -0.58 -0.24
N PHE A 11 7.03 0.66 -0.54
CA PHE A 11 7.96 1.78 -0.66
C PHE A 11 7.61 2.86 0.34
N LYS A 12 8.64 3.44 0.96
CA LYS A 12 8.52 4.71 1.68
C LYS A 12 8.93 5.85 0.76
N VAL A 13 7.98 6.71 0.46
CA VAL A 13 8.15 7.99 -0.20
C VAL A 13 8.51 9.02 0.86
N VAL A 14 9.74 9.49 0.83
CA VAL A 14 10.19 10.62 1.67
C VAL A 14 10.18 11.86 0.80
N GLN A 15 9.33 12.82 1.15
CA GLN A 15 9.30 14.11 0.48
C GLN A 15 10.48 14.94 0.99
N GLN A 16 11.45 15.22 0.11
CA GLN A 16 12.59 16.07 0.43
C GLN A 16 12.22 17.53 0.06
N ASP A 17 12.03 18.36 1.08
CA ASP A 17 11.93 19.83 1.08
C ASP A 17 11.14 20.49 -0.07
N ASN A 18 9.89 20.88 0.22
CA ASN A 18 9.06 22.03 -0.23
C ASN A 18 9.29 22.77 -1.57
N ARG A 19 10.10 22.28 -2.49
CA ARG A 19 10.17 22.76 -3.87
C ARG A 19 9.38 21.78 -4.71
N THR A 20 8.26 22.28 -5.21
CA THR A 20 7.41 21.70 -6.25
C THR A 20 8.24 21.17 -7.41
N LYS A 21 8.67 19.91 -7.30
CA LYS A 21 9.01 19.02 -8.40
C LYS A 21 9.32 17.65 -7.82
N TYR A 22 8.65 16.64 -8.38
CA TYR A 22 8.73 15.21 -8.07
C TYR A 22 10.12 14.60 -8.39
N ASP A 23 11.21 15.36 -8.25
CA ASP A 23 12.50 15.07 -8.90
C ASP A 23 13.49 14.29 -8.03
N THR A 24 13.23 14.08 -6.74
CA THR A 24 14.18 13.32 -5.90
C THR A 24 13.49 12.54 -4.80
N TYR A 25 13.30 11.24 -5.03
CA TYR A 25 12.85 10.30 -4.01
C TYR A 25 14.00 9.41 -3.58
N LYS A 26 14.36 9.48 -2.30
CA LYS A 26 15.33 8.57 -1.70
C LYS A 26 14.65 7.23 -1.44
N ARG A 27 15.06 6.19 -2.16
CA ARG A 27 14.58 4.81 -2.00
C ARG A 27 15.14 4.23 -0.70
N GLU A 28 14.48 4.48 0.42
CA GLU A 28 14.84 3.87 1.71
C GLU A 28 14.00 2.61 1.97
N ASN A 29 14.70 1.48 2.12
CA ASN A 29 14.18 0.17 2.52
C ASN A 29 13.10 -0.44 1.61
N ILE A 30 13.53 -1.09 0.52
CA ILE A 30 12.73 -2.17 -0.07
C ILE A 30 12.98 -3.42 0.79
N SER A 31 12.01 -3.79 1.62
CA SER A 31 12.02 -5.11 2.27
C SER A 31 11.59 -6.14 1.23
N ILE A 32 12.51 -6.53 0.34
CA ILE A 32 12.32 -7.71 -0.50
C ILE A 32 12.56 -8.90 0.40
N PHE A 33 11.48 -9.61 0.73
CA PHE A 33 11.57 -10.90 1.41
C PHE A 33 12.32 -11.86 0.47
N ASP A 34 13.37 -12.50 0.99
CA ASP A 34 14.36 -13.35 0.34
C ASP A 34 15.44 -12.68 -0.54
N LYS A 35 16.59 -12.40 0.11
CA LYS A 35 17.79 -11.80 -0.51
C LYS A 35 18.55 -12.74 -1.48
N GLU A 36 18.31 -14.05 -1.44
CA GLU A 36 19.19 -15.02 -2.13
C GLU A 36 18.88 -15.23 -3.62
N GLU A 37 17.68 -14.88 -4.10
CA GLU A 37 17.29 -15.12 -5.51
C GLU A 37 17.44 -13.90 -6.45
N LEU A 38 17.82 -12.74 -5.93
CA LEU A 38 17.85 -11.47 -6.71
C LEU A 38 19.08 -11.27 -7.60
N SER A 39 19.97 -12.25 -7.74
CA SER A 39 21.23 -12.08 -8.50
C SER A 39 21.05 -11.99 -10.02
N LYS A 40 19.85 -12.31 -10.54
CA LYS A 40 19.57 -12.27 -11.98
C LYS A 40 18.71 -11.06 -12.31
N PRO A 41 19.12 -10.20 -13.28
CA PRO A 41 18.27 -9.12 -13.75
C PRO A 41 16.98 -9.73 -14.32
N VAL A 42 15.86 -9.37 -13.71
CA VAL A 42 14.53 -9.77 -14.17
C VAL A 42 14.13 -8.84 -15.32
N ASP A 43 13.63 -9.41 -16.42
CA ASP A 43 13.13 -8.64 -17.56
C ASP A 43 11.99 -7.72 -17.09
N ALA A 44 12.07 -6.42 -17.40
CA ALA A 44 11.05 -5.44 -17.04
C ALA A 44 9.67 -5.80 -17.58
N ASN A 45 9.60 -6.65 -18.61
CA ASN A 45 8.36 -7.13 -19.23
C ASN A 45 7.85 -8.46 -18.67
N SER A 46 8.43 -8.96 -17.58
CA SER A 46 8.04 -10.26 -16.99
C SER A 46 6.96 -10.16 -15.92
N PHE A 47 6.62 -8.96 -15.46
CA PHE A 47 5.61 -8.73 -14.42
C PHE A 47 4.73 -7.52 -14.74
N ARG A 48 3.54 -7.48 -14.15
CA ARG A 48 2.66 -6.31 -14.13
C ARG A 48 2.72 -5.72 -12.73
N LEU A 49 2.88 -4.40 -12.67
CA LEU A 49 2.77 -3.64 -11.43
C LEU A 49 1.35 -3.09 -11.29
N GLY A 50 0.86 -3.07 -10.06
CA GLY A 50 -0.41 -2.43 -9.73
C GLY A 50 -0.47 -1.92 -8.30
N TYR A 51 -1.57 -1.26 -7.98
CA TYR A 51 -1.88 -0.69 -6.66
C TYR A 51 -3.31 -1.04 -6.24
N ILE A 52 -3.65 -0.75 -4.99
CA ILE A 52 -4.97 -1.01 -4.42
C ILE A 52 -5.65 0.33 -4.11
N VAL A 53 -6.85 0.52 -4.63
CA VAL A 53 -7.72 1.68 -4.37
C VAL A 53 -8.96 1.24 -3.59
N GLY A 54 -9.34 2.01 -2.57
CA GLY A 54 -10.56 1.78 -1.80
C GLY A 54 -10.62 0.40 -1.11
N LYS A 55 -11.79 -0.26 -1.18
CA LYS A 55 -12.08 -1.56 -0.53
C LYS A 55 -11.57 -2.74 -1.37
N ASN A 56 -10.29 -2.74 -1.75
CA ASN A 56 -9.60 -3.80 -2.52
C ASN A 56 -9.76 -3.77 -4.06
N GLN A 57 -10.01 -2.61 -4.67
CA GLN A 57 -9.95 -2.52 -6.13
C GLN A 57 -8.49 -2.50 -6.58
N ARG A 58 -8.05 -3.54 -7.28
CA ARG A 58 -6.70 -3.61 -7.86
C ARG A 58 -6.68 -2.92 -9.22
N LEU A 59 -5.78 -1.95 -9.38
CA LEU A 59 -5.54 -1.27 -10.65
C LEU A 59 -4.10 -1.53 -11.11
N THR A 60 -3.91 -1.71 -12.42
CA THR A 60 -2.59 -1.90 -13.03
C THR A 60 -2.00 -0.54 -13.41
N ILE A 61 -0.71 -0.37 -13.16
CA ILE A 61 0.04 0.82 -13.57
C ILE A 61 0.50 0.59 -15.01
N SER A 62 -0.16 1.22 -15.97
CA SER A 62 0.22 1.19 -17.38
C SER A 62 0.82 2.51 -17.86
N ASN A 63 0.42 3.63 -17.24
CA ASN A 63 0.78 4.98 -17.65
C ASN A 63 1.35 5.79 -16.48
N SER A 64 2.07 6.86 -16.79
CA SER A 64 2.60 7.80 -15.78
C SER A 64 1.50 8.43 -14.94
N SER A 65 0.32 8.72 -15.51
CA SER A 65 -0.82 9.27 -14.77
C SER A 65 -1.30 8.37 -13.62
N ASN A 66 -1.13 7.05 -13.74
CA ASN A 66 -1.45 6.14 -12.64
C ASN A 66 -0.47 6.30 -11.47
N LEU A 67 0.78 6.66 -11.74
CA LEU A 67 1.76 6.92 -10.68
C LEU A 67 1.35 8.15 -9.87
N ASP A 68 0.92 9.23 -10.52
CA ASP A 68 0.44 10.44 -9.83
C ASP A 68 -0.73 10.13 -8.89
N GLU A 69 -1.66 9.29 -9.33
CA GLU A 69 -2.76 8.80 -8.50
C GLU A 69 -2.27 7.95 -7.32
N VAL A 70 -1.34 7.02 -7.58
CA VAL A 70 -0.71 6.19 -6.54
C VAL A 70 -0.02 7.05 -5.48
N TYR A 71 0.68 8.11 -5.89
CA TYR A 71 1.32 9.05 -4.97
C TYR A 71 0.29 9.80 -4.13
N SER A 72 -0.82 10.21 -4.75
CA SER A 72 -1.92 10.90 -4.07
C SER A 72 -2.64 10.00 -3.05
N LEU A 73 -2.58 8.69 -3.23
CA LEU A 73 -3.15 7.69 -2.31
C LEU A 73 -2.20 7.28 -1.17
N SER A 74 -0.95 7.76 -1.18
CA SER A 74 0.02 7.41 -0.14
C SER A 74 -0.44 7.93 1.23
N LYS A 75 -0.40 7.05 2.24
CA LYS A 75 -0.68 7.41 3.63
C LYS A 75 0.62 7.37 4.41
N ASP A 76 0.94 8.47 5.09
CA ASP A 76 2.19 8.63 5.84
C ASP A 76 3.45 8.40 4.99
N GLY A 77 3.35 8.71 3.69
CA GLY A 77 4.41 8.48 2.71
C GLY A 77 4.59 7.01 2.30
N TRP A 78 3.72 6.09 2.70
CA TRP A 78 3.83 4.69 2.29
C TRP A 78 2.97 4.37 1.08
N ILE A 79 3.54 3.62 0.14
CA ILE A 79 2.85 3.09 -1.04
C ILE A 79 2.98 1.57 -1.04
N VAL A 80 1.86 0.89 -1.23
CA VAL A 80 1.78 -0.57 -1.37
C VAL A 80 1.49 -0.89 -2.84
N LEU A 81 2.47 -1.48 -3.52
CA LEU A 81 2.32 -2.02 -4.85
C LEU A 81 2.23 -3.53 -4.80
N TRP A 82 1.52 -4.12 -5.77
CA TRP A 82 1.55 -5.55 -6.03
C TRP A 82 2.20 -5.80 -7.38
N ALA A 83 2.93 -6.90 -7.48
CA ALA A 83 3.53 -7.38 -8.72
C ALA A 83 2.99 -8.79 -9.02
N GLU A 84 2.52 -8.98 -10.26
CA GLU A 84 2.01 -10.27 -10.75
C GLU A 84 2.82 -10.70 -11.98
N PRO A 85 3.30 -11.96 -12.05
CA PRO A 85 4.04 -12.45 -13.20
C PRO A 85 3.17 -12.47 -14.46
N ILE A 86 3.71 -11.97 -15.57
CA ILE A 86 3.08 -12.11 -16.89
C ILE A 86 3.34 -13.53 -17.37
N THR A 87 2.40 -14.43 -17.06
CA THR A 87 2.40 -15.74 -17.70
C THR A 87 2.11 -15.55 -19.18
N LYS A 88 3.15 -15.68 -20.02
CA LYS A 88 2.98 -15.81 -21.47
C LYS A 88 2.19 -17.09 -21.70
N LYS A 89 0.86 -17.01 -21.69
CA LYS A 89 0.01 -18.13 -22.11
C LYS A 89 0.49 -18.49 -23.52
N LYS A 90 1.15 -19.64 -23.65
CA LYS A 90 1.49 -20.22 -24.96
C LYS A 90 0.16 -20.38 -25.69
N GLY A 91 -0.16 -19.40 -26.53
CA GLY A 91 -1.43 -19.35 -27.23
C GLY A 91 -1.57 -20.59 -28.10
N LYS A 92 -2.48 -21.49 -27.73
CA LYS A 92 -3.24 -22.21 -28.76
C LYS A 92 -4.09 -21.15 -29.43
N GLY A 93 -3.87 -20.95 -30.73
CA GLY A 93 -4.42 -19.83 -31.50
C GLY A 93 -5.92 -19.64 -31.29
N SER A 94 -6.29 -18.52 -30.68
CA SER A 94 -7.67 -18.02 -30.70
C SER A 94 -7.80 -17.09 -31.90
N THR A 95 -8.56 -17.54 -32.90
CA THR A 95 -9.04 -16.75 -34.02
C THR A 95 -9.78 -15.51 -33.51
N SER A 96 -9.17 -14.32 -33.69
CA SER A 96 -9.83 -13.05 -33.42
C SER A 96 -10.99 -12.86 -34.38
N ARG A 97 -12.22 -12.93 -33.88
CA ARG A 97 -13.39 -12.37 -34.58
C ARG A 97 -13.32 -10.85 -34.45
N VAL A 98 -13.05 -10.21 -35.59
CA VAL A 98 -13.14 -8.76 -35.79
C VAL A 98 -14.60 -8.33 -35.60
N THR A 99 -14.91 -7.68 -34.47
CA THR A 99 -16.15 -6.93 -34.32
C THR A 99 -15.93 -5.52 -34.84
N LYS A 100 -16.40 -5.25 -36.06
CA LYS A 100 -16.56 -3.89 -36.61
C LYS A 100 -17.43 -3.07 -35.65
N ARG A 101 -16.87 -2.03 -35.04
CA ARG A 101 -17.64 -0.95 -34.43
C ARG A 101 -18.05 0.01 -35.52
N THR A 102 -19.33 0.04 -35.83
CA THR A 102 -19.95 1.07 -36.67
C THR A 102 -19.99 2.38 -35.90
N CYS A 103 -19.38 3.42 -36.47
CA CYS A 103 -19.59 4.80 -36.05
C CYS A 103 -20.96 5.26 -36.55
N SER A 104 -21.77 5.86 -35.67
CA SER A 104 -22.85 6.75 -36.06
C SER A 104 -22.90 7.92 -35.10
N ARG A 105 -22.51 9.06 -35.66
CA ARG A 105 -22.48 10.41 -35.11
C ARG A 105 -23.87 11.03 -35.29
N ALA A 106 -24.46 11.60 -34.26
CA ALA A 106 -25.44 12.68 -34.37
C ALA A 106 -25.56 13.39 -33.01
N PHE A 107 -25.17 14.65 -32.98
CA PHE A 107 -25.59 15.63 -31.96
C PHE A 107 -27.11 15.85 -32.08
N PRO A 108 -27.77 16.29 -31.01
CA PRO A 108 -28.10 17.72 -30.96
C PRO A 108 -27.93 18.37 -29.59
N ASP A 109 -27.84 19.70 -29.66
CA ASP A 109 -27.80 20.68 -28.60
C ASP A 109 -29.00 20.65 -27.62
N ASP A 110 -28.73 21.27 -26.47
CA ASP A 110 -29.62 22.03 -25.60
C ASP A 110 -30.35 21.38 -24.41
N CYS A 111 -30.49 22.23 -23.39
CA CYS A 111 -31.33 22.18 -22.19
C CYS A 111 -30.83 21.49 -20.90
N SER A 112 -30.37 22.38 -20.01
CA SER A 112 -30.96 22.67 -18.69
C SER A 112 -30.49 21.89 -17.47
N ASP A 113 -29.87 22.67 -16.58
CA ASP A 113 -29.74 22.46 -15.14
C ASP A 113 -31.07 22.03 -14.49
N GLN A 114 -31.02 20.92 -13.76
CA GLN A 114 -31.84 20.75 -12.56
C GLN A 114 -31.12 19.83 -11.57
N ALA A 115 -30.68 20.44 -10.48
CA ALA A 115 -30.21 19.77 -9.29
C ALA A 115 -31.35 18.95 -8.66
N THR A 116 -31.10 17.68 -8.41
CA THR A 116 -31.90 16.88 -7.48
C THR A 116 -30.98 16.34 -6.40
N GLU A 117 -31.00 17.02 -5.24
CA GLU A 117 -30.52 16.49 -3.97
C GLU A 117 -31.23 15.17 -3.69
N THR A 118 -30.48 14.07 -3.72
CA THR A 118 -30.98 12.77 -3.25
C THR A 118 -30.36 12.52 -1.88
N HIS A 119 -31.11 12.86 -0.83
CA HIS A 119 -30.82 12.49 0.55
C HIS A 119 -30.95 10.97 0.68
N SER A 120 -29.82 10.26 0.60
CA SER A 120 -29.72 8.86 1.01
C SER A 120 -29.48 8.79 2.52
N VAL A 121 -30.53 8.35 3.22
CA VAL A 121 -30.60 8.02 4.64
C VAL A 121 -29.52 7.00 5.02
N PRO A 122 -28.80 7.18 6.15
CA PRO A 122 -27.90 6.15 6.66
C PRO A 122 -28.72 5.02 7.29
N THR A 123 -28.79 3.89 6.60
CA THR A 123 -29.29 2.63 7.18
C THR A 123 -28.29 2.13 8.22
N SER A 124 -28.62 2.33 9.50
CA SER A 124 -27.99 1.65 10.64
C SER A 124 -28.23 0.14 10.54
N GLY A 125 -27.37 -0.54 9.80
CA GLY A 125 -27.22 -1.99 9.85
C GLY A 125 -26.37 -2.35 11.06
N SER A 126 -27.04 -2.75 12.16
CA SER A 126 -26.44 -3.45 13.28
C SER A 126 -25.83 -4.77 12.78
N LEU A 127 -24.50 -4.83 12.72
CA LEU A 127 -23.74 -6.03 12.42
C LEU A 127 -22.99 -6.42 13.69
N GLU A 128 -23.70 -7.11 14.58
CA GLU A 128 -23.05 -7.91 15.62
C GLU A 128 -22.46 -9.17 14.96
N GLY A 129 -21.17 -9.41 15.20
CA GLY A 129 -20.59 -10.74 15.08
C GLY A 129 -19.54 -10.95 13.99
N VAL A 130 -18.36 -10.33 14.11
CA VAL A 130 -17.06 -10.92 13.70
C VAL A 130 -15.91 -10.32 14.53
N GLU A 131 -15.78 -10.67 15.82
CA GLU A 131 -14.75 -10.10 16.71
C GLU A 131 -13.34 -10.70 16.57
N HIS A 132 -13.16 -11.76 15.78
CA HIS A 132 -11.87 -12.48 15.73
C HIS A 132 -10.85 -11.93 14.72
N SER A 133 -11.26 -11.10 13.74
CA SER A 133 -10.35 -10.55 12.73
C SER A 133 -9.49 -9.36 13.22
N ASN A 134 -9.89 -8.73 14.33
CA ASN A 134 -9.30 -7.46 14.76
C ASN A 134 -8.17 -7.59 15.82
N GLN A 135 -7.84 -8.81 16.27
CA GLN A 135 -6.78 -9.00 17.26
C GLN A 135 -5.37 -8.76 16.68
N HIS A 136 -5.13 -9.15 15.43
CA HIS A 136 -3.82 -9.01 14.81
C HIS A 136 -3.42 -7.54 14.61
N GLY A 137 -4.37 -6.70 14.15
CA GLY A 137 -4.13 -5.26 13.99
C GLY A 137 -3.83 -4.55 15.31
N LYS A 138 -4.52 -4.94 16.39
CA LYS A 138 -4.25 -4.42 17.75
C LYS A 138 -2.83 -4.79 18.23
N LYS A 139 -2.40 -6.04 18.03
CA LYS A 139 -1.06 -6.50 18.41
C LYS A 139 0.05 -5.74 17.67
N LEU A 140 -0.12 -5.50 16.37
CA LEU A 140 0.85 -4.72 15.57
C LEU A 140 0.97 -3.28 16.07
N ARG A 141 -0.16 -2.65 16.41
CA ARG A 141 -0.17 -1.29 16.96
C ARG A 141 0.57 -1.19 18.29
N ILE A 142 0.37 -2.17 19.18
CA ILE A 142 1.08 -2.21 20.47
C ILE A 142 2.59 -2.42 20.24
N ARG A 143 2.98 -3.37 19.38
CA ARG A 143 4.39 -3.61 19.05
C ARG A 143 5.07 -2.36 18.49
N SER A 144 4.40 -1.62 17.61
CA SER A 144 4.91 -0.35 17.09
C SER A 144 5.11 0.69 18.19
N GLY A 145 4.20 0.76 19.17
CA GLY A 145 4.32 1.66 20.32
C GLY A 145 5.52 1.32 21.21
N ILE A 146 5.71 0.04 21.53
CA ILE A 146 6.85 -0.44 22.33
C ILE A 146 8.19 -0.14 21.62
N ILE A 147 8.26 -0.35 20.30
CA ILE A 147 9.47 -0.04 19.52
C ILE A 147 9.79 1.46 19.58
N GLN A 148 8.77 2.33 19.54
CA GLN A 148 8.99 3.76 19.65
C GLN A 148 9.50 4.14 21.06
N GLN A 149 8.89 3.61 22.11
CA GLN A 149 9.34 3.83 23.49
C GLN A 149 10.79 3.39 23.71
N LEU A 150 11.21 2.25 23.11
CA LEU A 150 12.61 1.80 23.19
C LEU A 150 13.60 2.76 22.51
N LYS A 151 13.19 3.44 21.44
CA LYS A 151 14.01 4.47 20.79
C LYS A 151 14.12 5.71 21.67
N ASP A 152 12.99 6.17 22.20
CA ASP A 152 12.95 7.36 23.06
C ASP A 152 13.78 7.13 24.33
N LEU A 153 13.71 5.94 24.94
CA LEU A 153 14.55 5.56 26.09
C LEU A 153 16.05 5.59 25.78
N LYS A 154 16.45 5.16 24.57
CA LYS A 154 17.86 5.19 24.15
C LYS A 154 18.35 6.63 23.98
N GLU A 155 17.51 7.51 23.43
CA GLU A 155 17.83 8.94 23.32
C GLU A 155 17.95 9.60 24.70
N LEU A 156 17.10 9.23 25.66
CA LEU A 156 17.19 9.70 27.05
C LEU A 156 18.45 9.21 27.78
N GLU A 157 18.91 7.99 27.50
CA GLU A 157 20.21 7.49 28.00
C GLU A 157 21.37 8.28 27.37
N GLU A 158 21.35 8.48 26.05
CA GLU A 158 22.40 9.20 25.31
C GLU A 158 22.52 10.67 25.74
N THR A 159 21.40 11.30 26.09
CA THR A 159 21.37 12.68 26.62
C THR A 159 21.74 12.77 28.11
N GLY A 160 21.97 11.64 28.78
CA GLY A 160 22.31 11.56 30.20
C GLY A 160 21.14 11.88 31.14
N VAL A 161 19.90 11.88 30.62
CA VAL A 161 18.68 12.06 31.43
C VAL A 161 18.38 10.81 32.25
N LEU A 162 18.64 9.62 31.68
CA LEU A 162 18.55 8.33 32.36
C LEU A 162 19.93 7.77 32.67
N THR A 163 20.07 7.12 33.81
CA THR A 163 21.26 6.31 34.08
C THR A 163 21.21 4.99 33.29
N ALA A 164 22.37 4.41 32.99
CA ALA A 164 22.46 3.14 32.27
C ALA A 164 21.69 2.00 32.97
N GLU A 165 21.64 2.02 34.30
CA GLU A 165 20.88 1.03 35.10
C GLU A 165 19.36 1.20 34.92
N GLN A 166 18.86 2.44 34.98
CA GLN A 166 17.44 2.73 34.74
C GLN A 166 17.01 2.38 33.32
N PHE A 167 17.85 2.72 32.33
CA PHE A 167 17.63 2.35 30.93
C PHE A 167 17.53 0.82 30.77
N LYS A 168 18.46 0.07 31.37
CA LYS A 168 18.47 -1.39 31.31
C LYS A 168 17.19 -2.01 31.89
N GLU A 169 16.76 -1.55 33.07
CA GLU A 169 15.56 -2.06 33.74
C GLU A 169 14.28 -1.79 32.93
N GLN A 170 14.13 -0.56 32.41
CA GLN A 170 12.97 -0.20 31.59
C GLN A 170 12.96 -0.94 30.25
N LYS A 171 14.12 -1.10 29.63
CA LYS A 171 14.29 -1.88 28.39
C LYS A 171 13.89 -3.34 28.59
N GLU A 172 14.34 -3.98 29.66
CA GLU A 172 13.97 -5.37 29.96
C GLU A 172 12.46 -5.53 30.19
N THR A 173 11.83 -4.56 30.87
CA THR A 173 10.38 -4.55 31.09
C THR A 173 9.60 -4.49 29.77
N LEU A 174 9.95 -3.57 28.87
CA LEU A 174 9.31 -3.44 27.57
C LEU A 174 9.52 -4.65 26.66
N LEU A 175 10.70 -5.26 26.68
CA LEU A 175 10.97 -6.48 25.90
C LEU A 175 10.17 -7.68 26.43
N LYS A 176 9.95 -7.75 27.75
CA LYS A 176 9.09 -8.75 28.37
C LYS A 176 7.63 -8.56 27.98
N GLU A 177 7.12 -7.33 27.98
CA GLU A 177 5.77 -7.03 27.49
C GLU A 177 5.60 -7.43 26.03
N MET A 178 6.59 -7.12 25.18
CA MET A 178 6.56 -7.48 23.76
C MET A 178 6.51 -9.00 23.53
N SER A 179 7.14 -9.78 24.40
CA SER A 179 7.15 -11.24 24.35
C SER A 179 5.80 -11.86 24.78
N ASN A 180 5.01 -11.12 25.57
CA ASN A 180 3.69 -11.56 26.05
C ASN A 180 2.53 -11.23 25.07
N LEU A 181 2.82 -10.55 23.96
CA LEU A 181 1.84 -10.13 22.92
C LEU A 181 1.68 -11.14 21.77
#